data_AF-A0A843HLZ8-F1
#
_entry.id   AF-A0A843HLZ8-F1
#
_cell.length_a   1.000
_cell.length_b   1.000
_cell.length_c   1.000
_cell.angle_alpha   90.00
_cell.angle_beta   90.00
_cell.angle_gamma   90.00
#
_symmetry.space_group_name_H-M   'P 1'
#
loop_
_entity.id
_entity.type
_entity.pdbx_description
1 polymer ?
#
loop_
_entity_poly.entity_id
_entity_poly.type
_entity_poly.pdbx_seq_one_letter_code
_entity_poly.pdbx_strand_id
1 'polypeptide(L)'
;MDTFNIIKPLPCANGWYSKTIPAGFDDSVSYLQMLSGILAKQKEIIKQLNINTEFIKSWDEDLTELQARMSALEAEMTDFKNEVNANIEAKFVILKNELIGLIASGMSEIKAYIDTQVSRLDGRIDNIAIGQITVYDPTTGVISPLQQVINNIYDSARENALTATEFDGLDLSATAFDAYEITAFEFDNDGKTILV
;
A
#
# COMPACT_ATOMS: atom_id res chain seq x y z
N MET A 1 -50.49 -19.08 110.58
CA MET A 1 -50.16 -20.28 109.79
C MET A 1 -51.44 -20.60 109.03
N ASP A 2 -51.55 -20.40 107.73
CA ASP A 2 -50.53 -20.60 106.69
C ASP A 2 -50.46 -19.49 105.63
N THR A 3 -49.27 -19.40 105.06
CA THR A 3 -48.68 -18.33 104.27
C THR A 3 -49.37 -18.07 102.92
N PHE A 4 -49.85 -16.84 102.71
CA PHE A 4 -50.19 -16.28 101.41
C PHE A 4 -48.91 -16.03 100.59
N ASN A 5 -48.69 -16.83 99.54
CA ASN A 5 -47.68 -16.50 98.54
C ASN A 5 -48.33 -15.60 97.48
N ILE A 6 -48.05 -14.30 97.59
CA ILE A 6 -48.50 -13.25 96.68
C ILE A 6 -47.85 -13.50 95.32
N ILE A 7 -48.66 -13.77 94.29
CA ILE A 7 -48.22 -13.69 92.90
C ILE A 7 -47.87 -12.22 92.65
N LYS A 8 -46.58 -11.93 92.48
CA LYS A 8 -46.11 -10.59 92.16
C LYS A 8 -46.69 -10.18 90.79
N PRO A 9 -47.33 -9.00 90.65
CA PRO A 9 -47.69 -8.50 89.34
C PRO A 9 -46.44 -8.33 88.48
N LEU A 10 -46.56 -8.68 87.19
CA LEU A 10 -45.53 -8.52 86.18
C LEU A 10 -44.97 -7.08 86.23
N PRO A 11 -43.64 -6.89 86.12
CA PRO A 11 -43.04 -5.58 86.17
C PRO A 11 -43.41 -4.81 84.90
N CYS A 12 -44.47 -4.02 84.98
CA CYS A 12 -44.74 -2.94 84.02
C CYS A 12 -43.77 -1.74 84.18
N ALA A 13 -42.67 -1.92 84.93
CA ALA A 13 -41.69 -0.90 85.28
C ALA A 13 -40.53 -0.76 84.28
N ASN A 14 -40.64 -1.32 83.07
CA ASN A 14 -39.73 -0.98 81.98
C ASN A 14 -40.47 -0.14 80.94
N GLY A 15 -40.65 1.15 81.26
CA GLY A 15 -40.61 2.34 80.39
C GLY A 15 -41.08 2.29 78.93
N TRP A 16 -41.87 1.31 78.49
CA TRP A 16 -42.16 1.08 77.07
C TRP A 16 -43.51 1.66 76.64
N TYR A 17 -44.25 2.30 77.56
CA TYR A 17 -45.49 3.01 77.26
C TYR A 17 -45.57 4.43 77.84
N SER A 18 -44.54 4.95 78.52
CA SER A 18 -44.48 6.40 78.76
C SER A 18 -44.01 7.08 77.48
N LYS A 19 -44.91 7.27 76.52
CA LYS A 19 -44.79 8.42 75.63
C LYS A 19 -45.02 9.65 76.50
N THR A 20 -44.03 10.03 77.30
CA THR A 20 -43.99 11.38 77.87
C THR A 20 -44.02 12.31 76.68
N ILE A 21 -45.10 13.08 76.56
CA ILE A 21 -45.17 14.15 75.57
C ILE A 21 -44.00 15.10 75.92
N PRO A 22 -43.21 15.58 74.94
CA PRO A 22 -42.05 16.41 75.23
C PRO A 22 -42.37 17.53 76.22
N ALA A 23 -41.45 17.85 77.14
CA ALA A 23 -41.68 18.71 78.31
C ALA A 23 -42.31 20.09 78.04
N GLY A 24 -42.34 20.57 76.79
CA GLY A 24 -43.06 21.77 76.37
C GLY A 24 -44.58 21.60 76.19
N PHE A 25 -45.12 20.42 76.46
CA PHE A 25 -46.53 20.05 76.35
C PHE A 25 -47.05 19.41 77.66
N ASP A 26 -46.37 19.69 78.78
CA ASP A 26 -46.77 19.29 80.12
C ASP A 26 -47.99 20.13 80.60
N ASP A 27 -48.88 19.53 81.39
CA ASP A 27 -50.17 20.11 81.83
C ASP A 27 -50.00 21.38 82.71
N SER A 28 -48.76 21.74 83.03
CA SER A 28 -48.33 22.90 83.82
C SER A 28 -48.16 24.20 83.01
N VAL A 29 -48.25 24.13 81.67
CA VAL A 29 -48.03 25.25 80.74
C VAL A 29 -49.35 25.69 80.11
N SER A 30 -49.65 27.00 80.04
CA SER A 30 -50.91 27.46 79.43
C SER A 30 -50.94 27.14 77.93
N TYR A 31 -52.12 26.84 77.37
CA TYR A 31 -52.30 26.60 75.93
C TYR A 31 -51.64 27.68 75.04
N LEU A 32 -51.61 28.93 75.50
CA LEU A 32 -50.96 30.05 74.80
C LEU A 32 -49.43 29.93 74.73
N GLN A 33 -48.78 29.42 75.78
CA GLN A 33 -47.33 29.21 75.81
C GLN A 33 -46.93 28.03 74.91
N MET A 34 -47.73 26.96 74.88
CA MET A 34 -47.53 25.84 73.96
C MET A 34 -47.62 26.28 72.49
N LEU A 35 -48.67 27.05 72.15
CA LEU A 35 -48.83 27.63 70.81
C LEU A 35 -47.65 28.54 70.41
N SER A 36 -47.11 29.30 71.36
CA SER A 36 -45.94 30.16 71.13
C SER A 36 -44.66 29.35 70.85
N GLY A 37 -44.47 28.23 71.56
CA GLY A 37 -43.36 27.30 71.32
C GLY A 37 -43.43 26.63 69.94
N ILE A 38 -44.64 26.22 69.52
CA ILE A 38 -44.89 25.69 68.17
C ILE A 38 -44.56 26.75 67.12
N LEU A 39 -45.02 27.99 67.29
CA LEU A 39 -44.73 29.10 66.38
C LEU A 39 -43.21 29.35 66.25
N ALA A 40 -42.47 29.29 67.36
CA ALA A 40 -41.01 29.46 67.34
C ALA A 40 -40.32 28.34 66.55
N LYS A 41 -40.74 27.08 66.72
CA LYS A 41 -40.20 25.95 65.96
C LYS A 41 -40.56 26.03 64.47
N GLN A 42 -41.77 26.47 64.14
CA GLN A 42 -42.17 26.70 62.75
C GLN A 42 -41.27 27.76 62.07
N LYS A 43 -40.92 28.85 62.78
CA LYS A 43 -40.00 29.87 62.26
C LYS A 43 -38.59 29.32 62.02
N GLU A 44 -38.08 28.48 62.92
CA GLU A 44 -36.78 27.85 62.72
C GLU A 44 -36.80 26.90 61.52
N ILE A 45 -37.86 26.11 61.36
CA ILE A 45 -38.03 25.24 60.18
C ILE A 45 -38.03 26.08 58.89
N ILE A 46 -38.77 27.20 58.85
CA ILE A 46 -38.78 28.11 57.69
C ILE A 46 -37.38 28.62 57.37
N LYS A 47 -36.60 29.00 58.39
CA LYS A 47 -35.21 29.45 58.20
C LYS A 47 -34.35 28.37 57.55
N GLN A 48 -34.42 27.13 58.05
CA GLN A 48 -33.66 26.01 57.51
C GLN A 48 -34.10 25.67 56.07
N LEU A 49 -35.41 25.72 55.78
CA LEU A 49 -35.93 25.50 54.43
C LEU A 49 -35.42 26.56 53.43
N ASN A 50 -35.33 27.82 53.85
CA ASN A 50 -34.80 28.89 53.00
C ASN A 50 -33.32 28.65 52.69
N ILE A 51 -32.50 28.31 53.69
CA ILE A 51 -31.08 27.98 53.51
C ILE A 51 -30.92 26.80 52.55
N ASN A 52 -31.70 25.73 52.73
CA ASN A 52 -31.65 24.57 51.84
C ASN A 52 -32.05 24.93 50.40
N THR A 53 -33.02 25.83 50.23
CA THR A 53 -33.43 26.32 48.91
C THR A 53 -32.30 27.05 48.20
N GLU A 54 -31.51 27.84 48.92
CA GLU A 54 -30.32 28.53 48.37
C GLU A 54 -29.24 27.53 47.96
N PHE A 55 -28.97 26.50 48.78
CA PHE A 55 -28.01 25.45 48.42
C PHE A 55 -28.44 24.67 47.16
N ILE A 56 -29.72 24.32 47.05
CA ILE A 56 -30.25 23.62 45.86
C ILE A 56 -30.05 24.47 44.61
N LYS A 57 -30.33 25.78 44.68
CA LYS A 57 -30.11 26.70 43.55
C LYS A 57 -28.64 26.74 43.14
N SER A 58 -27.73 26.86 44.10
CA SER A 58 -26.28 26.87 43.82
C SER A 58 -25.83 25.58 43.14
N TRP A 59 -26.30 24.41 43.59
CA TRP A 59 -25.95 23.15 42.95
C TRP A 59 -26.53 22.99 41.54
N ASP A 60 -27.71 23.55 41.28
CA ASP A 60 -28.33 23.55 39.95
C ASP A 60 -27.53 24.42 38.97
N GLU A 61 -27.03 25.56 39.45
CA GLU A 61 -26.11 26.44 38.70
C GLU A 61 -24.78 25.71 38.39
N ASP A 62 -24.14 25.10 39.38
CA ASP A 62 -22.90 24.33 39.20
C ASP A 62 -23.08 23.16 38.22
N LEU A 63 -24.21 22.44 38.30
CA LEU A 63 -24.53 21.34 37.39
C LEU A 63 -24.70 21.84 35.95
N THR A 64 -25.38 22.98 35.78
CA THR A 64 -25.59 23.61 34.47
C THR A 64 -24.26 24.04 33.86
N GLU A 65 -23.35 24.63 34.65
CA GLU A 65 -22.02 25.01 34.18
C GLU A 65 -21.20 23.77 33.78
N LEU A 66 -21.21 22.72 34.59
CA LEU A 66 -20.49 21.48 34.29
C LEU A 66 -21.00 20.84 32.99
N GLN A 67 -22.32 20.82 32.78
CA GLN A 67 -22.92 20.34 31.53
C GLN A 67 -22.45 21.16 30.33
N ALA A 68 -22.42 22.49 30.43
CA ALA A 68 -21.93 23.35 29.36
C ALA A 68 -20.46 23.09 29.03
N ARG A 69 -19.61 22.89 30.05
CA ARG A 69 -18.20 22.56 29.87
C ARG A 69 -18.00 21.19 29.23
N MET A 70 -18.80 20.20 29.61
CA MET A 70 -18.76 18.87 28.99
C MET A 70 -19.14 18.93 27.51
N SER A 71 -20.22 19.65 27.16
CA SER A 71 -20.62 19.81 25.76
C SER A 71 -19.58 20.56 24.92
N ALA A 72 -18.92 21.57 25.50
CA ALA A 72 -17.82 22.26 24.82
C ALA A 72 -16.63 21.32 24.56
N LEU A 73 -16.26 20.50 25.55
CA LEU A 73 -15.18 19.52 25.41
C LEU A 73 -15.50 18.45 24.36
N GLU A 74 -16.75 17.99 24.29
CA GLU A 74 -17.21 17.05 23.25
C GLU A 74 -17.09 17.65 21.84
N ALA A 75 -17.39 18.94 21.69
CA ALA A 75 -17.22 19.65 20.42
C ALA A 75 -15.73 19.76 20.04
N GLU A 76 -14.87 20.19 20.97
CA GLU A 76 -13.42 20.26 20.74
C GLU A 76 -12.82 18.90 20.38
N MET A 77 -13.24 17.82 21.04
CA MET A 77 -12.78 16.46 20.74
C MET A 77 -13.23 16.00 19.34
N THR A 78 -14.42 16.42 18.92
CA THR A 78 -14.94 16.14 17.58
C THR A 78 -14.14 16.88 16.52
N ASP A 79 -13.84 18.16 16.76
CA ASP A 79 -13.04 18.98 15.84
C ASP A 79 -11.61 18.46 15.72
N PHE A 80 -10.97 18.12 16.85
CA PHE A 80 -9.65 17.51 16.86
C PHE A 80 -9.62 16.20 16.07
N LYS A 81 -10.64 15.33 16.25
CA LYS A 81 -10.76 14.09 15.47
C LYS A 81 -10.86 14.36 13.98
N ASN A 82 -11.65 15.36 13.58
CA ASN A 82 -11.81 15.71 12.17
C ASN A 82 -10.52 16.27 11.57
N GLU A 83 -9.82 17.12 12.31
CA GLU A 83 -8.52 17.68 11.89
C GLU A 83 -7.45 16.59 11.73
N VAL A 84 -7.34 15.69 12.70
CA VAL A 84 -6.41 14.54 12.63
C VAL A 84 -6.72 13.68 11.42
N ASN A 85 -7.98 13.34 11.18
CA ASN A 85 -8.39 12.57 10.00
C ASN A 85 -8.02 13.28 8.70
N ALA A 86 -8.34 14.57 8.58
CA ALA A 86 -8.00 15.36 7.39
C ALA A 86 -6.49 15.42 7.15
N ASN A 87 -5.69 15.59 8.21
CA ASN A 87 -4.23 15.62 8.10
C ASN A 87 -3.65 14.26 7.66
N ILE A 88 -4.15 13.16 8.23
CA ILE A 88 -3.76 11.81 7.87
C ILE A 88 -4.07 11.54 6.39
N GLU A 89 -5.29 11.83 5.93
CA GLU A 89 -5.69 11.64 4.53
C GLU A 89 -4.82 12.48 3.58
N ALA A 90 -4.58 13.74 3.89
CA ALA A 90 -3.71 14.60 3.09
C ALA A 90 -2.28 14.04 2.99
N LYS A 91 -1.71 13.54 4.09
CA LYS A 91 -0.37 12.92 4.09
C LYS A 91 -0.33 11.62 3.29
N PHE A 92 -1.37 10.79 3.36
CA PHE A 92 -1.46 9.57 2.55
C PHE A 92 -1.51 9.88 1.05
N VAL A 93 -2.27 10.92 0.66
CA VAL A 93 -2.33 11.36 -0.74
C VAL A 93 -0.97 11.84 -1.24
N ILE A 94 -0.27 12.66 -0.45
CA ILE A 94 1.08 13.15 -0.80
C ILE A 94 2.04 11.97 -0.97
N LEU A 95 2.12 11.09 0.02
CA LEU A 95 3.00 9.93 0.00
C LEU A 95 2.72 9.01 -1.20
N LYS A 96 1.44 8.79 -1.51
CA LYS A 96 1.02 8.01 -2.69
C LYS A 96 1.50 8.64 -3.98
N ASN A 97 1.36 9.96 -4.12
CA ASN A 97 1.78 10.67 -5.33
C ASN A 97 3.31 10.67 -5.49
N GLU A 98 4.06 10.85 -4.40
CA GLU A 98 5.52 10.74 -4.40
C GLU A 98 5.98 9.34 -4.83
N LEU A 99 5.34 8.30 -4.29
CA LEU A 99 5.64 6.91 -4.66
C LEU A 99 5.36 6.63 -6.14
N ILE A 100 4.21 7.09 -6.65
CA ILE A 100 3.86 6.96 -8.09
C ILE A 100 4.91 7.68 -8.95
N GLY A 101 5.34 8.88 -8.54
CA GLY A 101 6.36 9.65 -9.25
C GLY A 101 7.70 8.92 -9.33
N LEU A 102 8.16 8.35 -8.20
CA LEU A 102 9.40 7.57 -8.16
C LEU A 102 9.34 6.34 -9.07
N ILE A 103 8.23 5.60 -9.04
CA ILE A 103 8.03 4.43 -9.90
C ILE A 103 8.06 4.84 -11.38
N ALA A 104 7.37 5.92 -11.74
CA ALA A 104 7.35 6.41 -13.12
C ALA A 104 8.74 6.84 -13.61
N SER A 105 9.51 7.56 -12.78
CA SER A 105 10.89 7.95 -13.10
C SER A 105 11.77 6.72 -13.33
N GLY A 106 11.75 5.77 -12.39
CA GLY A 106 12.54 4.54 -12.49
C GLY A 106 12.19 3.71 -13.73
N MET A 107 10.89 3.59 -14.06
CA MET A 107 10.45 2.93 -15.28
C MET A 107 10.95 3.63 -16.55
N SER A 108 10.94 4.96 -16.57
CA SER A 108 11.44 5.75 -17.70
C SER A 108 12.95 5.56 -17.90
N GLU A 109 13.72 5.57 -16.82
CA GLU A 109 15.17 5.37 -16.86
C GLU A 109 15.53 3.96 -17.35
N ILE A 110 14.87 2.93 -16.82
CA ILE A 110 15.06 1.54 -17.26
C ILE A 110 14.70 1.40 -18.74
N LYS A 111 13.58 2.00 -19.18
CA LYS A 111 13.19 1.96 -20.59
C LYS A 111 14.26 2.61 -21.47
N ALA A 112 14.74 3.80 -21.12
CA ALA A 112 15.77 4.50 -21.88
C ALA A 112 17.08 3.68 -21.98
N TYR A 113 17.47 3.01 -20.89
CA TYR A 113 18.60 2.11 -20.89
C TYR A 113 18.38 0.92 -21.84
N ILE A 114 17.22 0.25 -21.76
CA ILE A 114 16.87 -0.87 -22.64
C ILE A 114 16.87 -0.42 -24.11
N ASP A 115 16.22 0.70 -24.44
CA ASP A 115 16.18 1.24 -25.80
C ASP A 115 17.60 1.49 -26.35
N THR A 116 18.49 2.02 -25.51
CA THR A 116 19.91 2.23 -25.85
C THR A 116 20.64 0.90 -26.12
N GLN A 117 20.41 -0.11 -25.27
CA GLN A 117 21.03 -1.42 -25.45
C GLN A 117 20.53 -2.14 -26.71
N VAL A 118 19.22 -2.06 -26.98
CA VAL A 118 18.60 -2.62 -28.18
C VAL A 118 19.19 -1.96 -29.42
N SER A 119 19.23 -0.64 -29.48
CA SER A 119 19.81 0.11 -30.61
C SER A 119 21.29 -0.27 -30.86
N ARG A 120 22.06 -0.49 -29.79
CA ARG A 120 23.45 -0.97 -29.90
C ARG A 120 23.55 -2.38 -30.48
N LEU A 121 22.64 -3.28 -30.09
CA LEU A 121 22.61 -4.64 -30.61
C LEU A 121 22.18 -4.65 -32.08
N ASP A 122 21.16 -3.89 -32.44
CA ASP A 122 20.70 -3.72 -33.83
C ASP A 122 21.86 -3.22 -34.70
N GLY A 123 22.57 -2.17 -34.27
CA GLY A 123 23.75 -1.69 -35.00
C GLY A 123 24.88 -2.72 -35.12
N ARG A 124 25.05 -3.62 -34.15
CA ARG A 124 26.03 -4.72 -34.25
C ARG A 124 25.58 -5.80 -35.23
N ILE A 125 24.27 -6.11 -35.26
CA ILE A 125 23.69 -7.08 -36.18
C ILE A 125 23.81 -6.57 -37.63
N ASP A 126 23.45 -5.30 -37.85
CA ASP A 126 23.54 -4.67 -39.17
C ASP A 126 24.98 -4.67 -39.71
N ASN A 127 25.98 -4.43 -38.85
CA ASN A 127 27.39 -4.49 -39.23
C ASN A 127 27.88 -5.92 -39.57
N ILE A 128 27.17 -6.97 -39.14
CA ILE A 128 27.50 -8.37 -39.48
C ILE A 128 26.77 -8.81 -40.76
N ALA A 129 25.63 -8.18 -41.08
CA ALA A 129 24.75 -8.60 -42.16
C ALA A 129 25.33 -8.24 -43.55
N ILE A 130 25.87 -9.27 -44.22
CA ILE A 130 26.16 -9.39 -45.66
C ILE A 130 27.24 -8.42 -46.20
N GLY A 131 28.40 -8.97 -46.57
CA GLY A 131 29.50 -8.26 -47.25
C GLY A 131 30.58 -7.68 -46.35
N GLN A 132 30.33 -7.61 -45.03
CA GLN A 132 31.28 -7.06 -44.04
C GLN A 132 32.16 -8.13 -43.38
N ILE A 133 31.80 -9.42 -43.49
CA ILE A 133 32.64 -10.51 -42.96
C ILE A 133 33.83 -10.68 -43.89
N THR A 134 35.02 -10.33 -43.40
CA THR A 134 36.28 -10.55 -44.10
C THR A 134 37.00 -11.76 -43.51
N VAL A 135 37.54 -12.61 -44.37
CA VAL A 135 38.35 -13.77 -43.98
C VAL A 135 39.67 -13.76 -44.73
N TYR A 136 40.65 -14.51 -44.23
CA TYR A 136 41.92 -14.68 -44.93
C TYR A 136 41.68 -15.50 -46.20
N ASP A 137 42.12 -14.96 -47.33
CA ASP A 137 42.03 -15.63 -48.63
C ASP A 137 43.27 -16.51 -48.86
N PRO A 138 43.12 -17.85 -48.93
CA PRO A 138 44.26 -18.74 -49.15
C PRO A 138 44.82 -18.66 -50.57
N THR A 139 44.09 -18.11 -51.55
CA THR A 139 44.52 -18.08 -52.95
C THR A 139 45.26 -16.80 -53.29
N THR A 140 44.85 -15.68 -52.68
CA THR A 140 45.47 -14.36 -52.91
C THR A 140 46.40 -13.91 -51.77
N GLY A 141 46.30 -14.53 -50.58
CA GLY A 141 47.13 -14.23 -49.41
C GLY A 141 46.76 -12.95 -48.66
N VAL A 142 45.61 -12.33 -48.98
CA VAL A 142 45.13 -11.10 -48.35
C VAL A 142 43.78 -11.30 -47.65
N ILE A 143 43.41 -10.40 -46.74
CA ILE A 143 42.10 -10.43 -46.09
C ILE A 143 41.07 -9.82 -47.04
N SER A 144 40.08 -10.61 -47.44
CA SER A 144 39.07 -10.24 -48.43
C SER A 144 37.66 -10.53 -47.92
N PRO A 145 36.60 -9.90 -48.46
CA PRO A 145 35.22 -10.25 -48.15
C PRO A 145 34.95 -11.75 -48.38
N LEU A 146 34.21 -12.39 -47.47
CA LEU A 146 33.94 -13.83 -47.48
C LEU A 146 33.42 -14.33 -48.83
N GLN A 147 32.51 -13.60 -49.47
CA GLN A 147 32.00 -13.98 -50.79
C GLN A 147 33.09 -13.98 -51.86
N GLN A 148 34.01 -13.00 -51.81
CA GLN A 148 35.14 -12.94 -52.73
C GLN A 148 36.10 -14.10 -52.49
N VAL A 149 36.38 -14.45 -51.23
CA VAL A 149 37.23 -15.60 -50.89
C VAL A 149 36.63 -16.91 -51.40
N ILE A 150 35.33 -17.12 -51.23
CA ILE A 150 34.63 -18.31 -51.76
C ILE A 150 34.78 -18.38 -53.28
N ASN A 151 34.58 -17.26 -53.99
CA ASN A 151 34.73 -17.21 -55.44
C ASN A 151 36.18 -17.51 -55.86
N ASN A 152 37.16 -16.90 -55.19
CA ASN A 152 38.57 -17.10 -55.51
C ASN A 152 39.01 -18.55 -55.27
N ILE A 153 38.54 -19.20 -54.20
CA ILE A 153 38.78 -20.62 -53.93
C ILE A 153 38.17 -21.49 -55.03
N TYR A 154 36.94 -21.21 -55.44
CA TYR A 154 36.28 -21.95 -56.51
C TYR A 154 37.03 -21.81 -57.84
N ASP A 155 37.40 -20.58 -58.23
CA ASP A 155 38.14 -20.33 -59.47
C ASP A 155 39.53 -20.97 -59.45
N SER A 156 40.20 -20.99 -58.29
CA SER A 156 41.51 -21.64 -58.15
C SER A 156 41.44 -23.17 -58.17
N ALA A 157 40.31 -23.76 -57.76
CA ALA A 157 40.10 -25.21 -57.80
C ALA A 157 39.82 -25.71 -59.23
N ARG A 158 39.41 -24.83 -60.15
CA ARG A 158 39.07 -25.13 -61.55
C ARG A 158 40.28 -25.11 -62.50
N GLU A 159 41.41 -25.66 -62.07
CA GLU A 159 42.68 -25.59 -62.82
C GLU A 159 42.58 -26.22 -64.23
N ASN A 160 41.69 -27.21 -64.41
CA ASN A 160 41.43 -27.90 -65.67
C ASN A 160 40.21 -27.37 -66.44
N ALA A 161 39.64 -26.23 -66.05
CA ALA A 161 38.53 -25.63 -66.78
C ALA A 161 38.99 -25.13 -68.16
N LEU A 162 38.19 -25.39 -69.18
CA LEU A 162 38.38 -24.81 -70.51
C LEU A 162 37.83 -23.39 -70.53
N THR A 163 38.62 -22.44 -71.05
CA THR A 163 38.10 -21.13 -71.44
C THR A 163 37.28 -21.28 -72.73
N ALA A 164 36.33 -20.37 -72.96
CA ALA A 164 35.53 -20.35 -74.19
C ALA A 164 36.42 -20.33 -75.45
N THR A 165 37.51 -19.56 -75.43
CA THR A 165 38.47 -19.50 -76.53
C THR A 165 39.21 -20.83 -76.74
N GLU A 166 39.61 -21.51 -75.67
CA GLU A 166 40.27 -22.82 -75.79
C GLU A 166 39.29 -23.87 -76.32
N PHE A 167 38.03 -23.83 -75.88
CA PHE A 167 36.98 -24.73 -76.38
C PHE A 167 36.67 -24.49 -77.86
N ASP A 168 36.50 -23.23 -78.28
CA ASP A 168 36.31 -22.86 -79.69
C ASP A 168 37.48 -23.34 -80.55
N GLY A 169 38.70 -23.34 -80.00
CA GLY A 169 39.91 -23.83 -80.66
C GLY A 169 39.97 -25.34 -80.89
N LEU A 170 39.11 -26.14 -80.24
CA LEU A 170 39.03 -27.59 -80.47
C LEU A 170 38.27 -27.96 -81.76
N ASP A 171 37.51 -27.01 -82.33
CA ASP A 171 36.71 -27.18 -83.56
C ASP A 171 35.83 -28.45 -83.56
N LEU A 172 35.27 -28.77 -82.38
CA LEU A 172 34.41 -29.95 -82.19
C LEU A 172 33.03 -29.69 -82.77
N SER A 173 32.57 -30.57 -83.67
CA SER A 173 31.16 -30.60 -84.07
C SER A 173 30.27 -31.02 -82.89
N ALA A 174 29.01 -30.58 -82.88
CA ALA A 174 28.05 -30.95 -81.82
C ALA A 174 27.95 -32.47 -81.62
N THR A 175 27.96 -33.26 -82.71
CA THR A 175 27.95 -34.73 -82.63
C THR A 175 29.23 -35.30 -82.01
N ALA A 176 30.38 -34.69 -82.27
CA ALA A 176 31.65 -35.12 -81.70
C ALA A 176 31.72 -34.77 -80.20
N PHE A 177 31.20 -33.61 -79.80
CA PHE A 177 31.12 -33.19 -78.41
C PHE A 177 30.14 -34.05 -77.59
N ASP A 178 28.93 -34.30 -78.11
CA ASP A 178 27.91 -35.13 -77.46
C ASP A 178 28.41 -36.56 -77.19
N ALA A 179 29.30 -37.09 -78.03
CA ALA A 179 29.87 -38.43 -77.88
C ALA A 179 30.79 -38.59 -76.65
N TYR A 180 31.25 -37.50 -76.04
CA TYR A 180 31.99 -37.55 -74.77
C TYR A 180 31.08 -37.78 -73.56
N GLU A 181 29.76 -37.63 -73.72
CA GLU A 181 28.75 -37.88 -72.67
C GLU A 181 29.03 -37.18 -71.32
N ILE A 182 29.63 -35.99 -71.37
CA ILE A 182 30.05 -35.26 -70.17
C ILE A 182 28.96 -34.37 -69.61
N THR A 183 28.92 -34.27 -68.29
CA THR A 183 28.05 -33.33 -67.58
C THR A 183 28.61 -31.91 -67.63
N ALA A 184 27.75 -30.91 -67.43
CA ALA A 184 28.18 -29.52 -67.32
C ALA A 184 29.19 -29.31 -66.17
N PHE A 185 29.09 -30.07 -65.08
CA PHE A 185 30.04 -29.99 -63.97
C PHE A 185 31.44 -30.52 -64.37
N GLU A 186 31.50 -31.64 -65.09
CA GLU A 186 32.76 -32.19 -65.60
C GLU A 186 33.37 -31.27 -66.65
N PHE A 187 32.55 -30.68 -67.52
CA PHE A 187 33.00 -29.66 -68.46
C PHE A 187 33.59 -28.43 -67.75
N ASP A 188 32.89 -27.90 -66.74
CA ASP A 188 33.29 -26.70 -66.03
C ASP A 188 34.55 -26.90 -65.18
N ASN A 189 34.79 -28.07 -64.58
CA ASN A 189 35.95 -28.28 -63.71
C ASN A 189 37.13 -28.95 -64.43
N ASP A 190 36.86 -29.89 -65.34
CA ASP A 190 37.84 -30.81 -65.93
C ASP A 190 37.83 -30.82 -67.47
N GLY A 191 37.18 -29.84 -68.11
CA GLY A 191 37.01 -29.80 -69.57
C GLY A 191 38.33 -29.97 -70.34
N LYS A 192 39.45 -29.43 -69.85
CA LYS A 192 40.77 -29.61 -70.46
C LYS A 192 41.22 -31.07 -70.44
N THR A 193 41.00 -31.76 -69.32
CA THR A 193 41.43 -33.16 -69.15
C THR A 193 40.59 -34.12 -70.00
N ILE A 194 39.35 -33.75 -70.28
CA ILE A 194 38.37 -34.62 -70.94
C ILE A 194 38.39 -34.43 -72.46
N LEU A 195 38.55 -33.19 -72.94
CA LEU A 195 38.30 -32.82 -74.34
C LEU A 195 39.57 -32.50 -75.13
N VAL A 196 40.72 -32.32 -74.46
CA VAL A 196 42.03 -32.04 -75.07
C VAL A 196 42.92 -33.25 -74.97
#